data_AF-A0A1E3WE93-F1
#
_entry.id   AF-A0A1E3WE93-F1
#
_cell.length_a   1.000
_cell.length_b   1.000
_cell.length_c   1.000
_cell.angle_alpha   90.00
_cell.angle_beta   90.00
_cell.angle_gamma   90.00
#
_symmetry.space_group_name_H-M   'P 1'
#
loop_
_entity.id
_entity.type
_entity.pdbx_description
1 polymer ?
#
loop_
_entity_poly.entity_id
_entity_poly.type
_entity_poly.pdbx_seq_one_letter_code
_entity_poly.pdbx_strand_id
1 'polypeptide(L)'
;MFGGMSSTKKQKADSEPKTRGKQPYPSWKPWLQKSPRGPDRVRAADLLPATTEEKAWVKRLRALMRIHISDLGGMDAISQSEVLLVRRASVLAIECEKLESLLANGTADPKTLDAYQRAANSLRRILAALGIKRRAEDMPDVATPLDYARSRQ
;
A
#
# COMPACT_ATOMS: atom_id res chain seq x y z
N MET A 1 54.27 19.89 -55.74
CA MET A 1 53.81 18.51 -56.02
C MET A 1 53.12 18.00 -54.77
N PHE A 2 51.84 17.59 -54.91
CA PHE A 2 51.02 16.75 -54.02
C PHE A 2 51.01 17.09 -52.52
N GLY A 3 49.89 17.40 -51.85
CA GLY A 3 48.53 16.89 -52.00
C GLY A 3 48.03 16.51 -50.61
N GLY A 4 46.72 16.64 -50.33
CA GLY A 4 46.11 15.97 -49.17
C GLY A 4 45.13 16.81 -48.36
N MET A 5 43.99 17.14 -48.98
CA MET A 5 42.74 17.36 -48.25
C MET A 5 42.30 16.02 -47.66
N SER A 6 42.13 15.91 -46.33
CA SER A 6 41.41 14.79 -45.72
C SER A 6 40.68 15.22 -44.47
N SER A 7 39.38 15.48 -44.67
CA SER A 7 38.34 15.37 -43.65
C SER A 7 38.21 13.91 -43.24
N THR A 8 38.32 13.60 -41.94
CA THR A 8 37.76 12.34 -41.42
C THR A 8 37.49 12.39 -39.91
N LYS A 9 36.19 12.30 -39.62
CA LYS A 9 35.54 11.53 -38.54
C LYS A 9 35.94 11.82 -37.09
N LYS A 10 35.01 12.50 -36.40
CA LYS A 10 34.62 12.18 -35.01
C LYS A 10 34.49 10.67 -34.85
N GLN A 11 35.45 10.04 -34.19
CA GLN A 11 35.28 8.71 -33.63
C GLN A 11 34.64 8.86 -32.25
N LYS A 12 33.36 8.51 -32.15
CA LYS A 12 32.72 8.16 -30.87
C LYS A 12 33.31 6.82 -30.45
N ALA A 13 34.25 6.83 -29.52
CA ALA A 13 34.72 5.63 -28.86
C ALA A 13 33.72 5.22 -27.78
N ASP A 14 33.22 4.00 -27.94
CA ASP A 14 32.88 3.01 -26.91
C ASP A 14 31.90 3.44 -25.81
N SER A 15 30.63 3.19 -26.10
CA SER A 15 29.60 3.03 -25.08
C SER A 15 29.85 1.76 -24.28
N GLU A 16 30.51 1.91 -23.13
CA GLU A 16 30.41 0.91 -22.05
C GLU A 16 28.92 0.63 -21.75
N PRO A 17 28.53 -0.63 -21.49
CA PRO A 17 27.18 -0.91 -21.06
C PRO A 17 26.97 -0.17 -19.74
N LYS A 18 26.07 0.82 -19.74
CA LYS A 18 25.59 1.43 -18.50
C LYS A 18 25.00 0.33 -17.64
N THR A 19 25.82 -0.25 -16.77
CA THR A 19 25.34 -0.98 -15.61
C THR A 19 24.41 0.01 -14.93
N ARG A 20 23.11 -0.32 -14.88
CA ARG A 20 22.12 0.45 -14.14
C ARG A 20 22.53 0.33 -12.68
N GLY A 21 23.45 1.19 -12.25
CA GLY A 21 23.85 1.35 -10.87
C GLY A 21 22.57 1.52 -10.09
N LYS A 22 22.21 0.50 -9.30
CA LYS A 22 21.13 0.59 -8.34
C LYS A 22 21.56 1.69 -7.37
N GLN A 23 21.08 2.91 -7.59
CA GLN A 23 21.18 3.92 -6.56
C GLN A 23 20.42 3.37 -5.35
N PRO A 24 21.08 3.20 -4.18
CA PRO A 24 20.35 2.91 -2.97
C PRO A 24 19.48 4.13 -2.71
N TYR A 25 18.21 3.89 -2.43
CA TYR A 25 17.12 4.87 -2.37
C TYR A 25 17.52 6.25 -1.80
N PRO A 26 16.99 7.35 -2.35
CA PRO A 26 17.23 8.68 -1.80
C PRO A 26 16.76 8.76 -0.34
N SER A 27 17.64 9.19 0.54
CA SER A 27 17.37 9.42 1.96
C SER A 27 16.21 10.42 2.14
N TRP A 28 15.06 9.88 2.55
CA TRP A 28 13.95 10.55 3.26
C TRP A 28 13.49 11.95 2.81
N LYS A 29 13.48 12.29 1.51
CA LYS A 29 12.70 13.47 1.07
C LYS A 29 11.23 13.11 0.86
N PRO A 30 10.29 13.79 1.53
CA PRO A 30 8.89 13.39 1.57
C PRO A 30 8.23 13.70 0.23
N TRP A 31 7.48 12.75 -0.31
CA TRP A 31 6.46 12.94 -1.34
C TRP A 31 5.29 13.86 -0.89
N LEU A 32 5.54 14.77 0.05
CA LEU A 32 4.68 15.84 0.52
C LEU A 32 5.21 17.23 0.11
N GLN A 33 5.94 17.34 -1.00
CA GLN A 33 6.00 18.62 -1.69
C GLN A 33 4.65 18.83 -2.38
N LYS A 34 3.77 19.62 -1.74
CA LYS A 34 2.58 20.16 -2.41
C LYS A 34 3.09 20.98 -3.59
N SER A 35 3.10 20.39 -4.79
CA SER A 35 3.39 21.13 -6.01
C SER A 35 2.45 22.35 -6.08
N PRO A 36 2.92 23.56 -6.43
CA PRO A 36 2.06 24.72 -6.60
C PRO A 36 0.90 24.35 -7.51
N ARG A 37 -0.32 24.57 -7.03
CA ARG A 37 -1.54 24.10 -7.70
C ARG A 37 -1.75 24.96 -8.95
N GLY A 38 -1.71 24.35 -10.13
CA GLY A 38 -2.13 25.01 -11.36
C GLY A 38 -3.63 25.34 -11.33
N PRO A 39 -4.07 26.49 -11.87
CA PRO A 39 -5.46 26.94 -11.86
C PRO A 39 -6.44 26.06 -12.68
N ASP A 40 -5.91 25.15 -13.50
CA ASP A 40 -6.62 24.34 -14.49
C ASP A 40 -6.90 22.89 -14.06
N ARG A 41 -6.38 22.45 -12.91
CA ARG A 41 -6.61 21.08 -12.42
C ARG A 41 -7.85 20.99 -11.53
N VAL A 42 -9.00 20.72 -12.16
CA VAL A 42 -10.19 20.27 -11.43
C VAL A 42 -9.94 18.88 -10.86
N ARG A 43 -10.10 18.69 -9.54
CA ARG A 43 -10.03 17.35 -8.94
C ARG A 43 -11.32 16.61 -9.23
N ALA A 44 -11.26 15.29 -9.31
CA ALA A 44 -12.47 14.46 -9.29
C ALA A 44 -13.37 14.75 -8.06
N ALA A 45 -12.78 15.18 -6.93
CA ALA A 45 -13.49 15.61 -5.73
C ALA A 45 -14.12 17.01 -5.83
N ASP A 46 -13.69 17.83 -6.79
CA ASP A 46 -14.28 19.15 -7.08
C ASP A 46 -15.47 19.00 -8.05
N LEU A 47 -15.49 17.91 -8.84
CA LEU A 47 -16.58 17.57 -9.76
C LEU A 47 -17.79 16.93 -9.05
N LEU A 48 -17.57 16.23 -7.93
CA LEU A 48 -18.61 15.57 -7.16
C LEU A 48 -18.37 15.83 -5.66
N PRO A 49 -19.22 16.62 -4.98
CA PRO A 49 -19.05 16.90 -3.56
C PRO A 49 -19.28 15.62 -2.75
N ALA A 50 -18.18 14.97 -2.36
CA ALA A 50 -18.25 13.81 -1.50
C ALA A 50 -18.66 14.20 -0.07
N THR A 51 -19.51 13.38 0.56
CA THR A 51 -19.89 13.55 1.96
C THR A 51 -18.67 13.38 2.88
N THR A 52 -18.75 13.87 4.12
CA THR A 52 -17.66 13.70 5.10
C THR A 52 -17.37 12.22 5.35
N GLU A 53 -18.42 11.39 5.35
CA GLU A 53 -18.33 9.94 5.52
C GLU A 53 -17.62 9.28 4.35
N GLU A 54 -17.96 9.64 3.11
CA GLU A 54 -17.26 9.15 1.91
C GLU A 54 -15.78 9.51 1.93
N LYS A 55 -15.44 10.73 2.37
CA LYS A 55 -14.04 11.16 2.53
C LYS A 55 -13.31 10.35 3.60
N ALA A 56 -13.96 10.04 4.72
CA ALA A 56 -13.40 9.19 5.77
C ALA A 56 -13.18 7.75 5.27
N TRP A 57 -14.16 7.20 4.56
CA TRP A 57 -14.11 5.87 3.95
C TRP A 57 -12.95 5.77 2.93
N VAL A 58 -12.82 6.74 2.02
CA VAL A 58 -11.72 6.76 1.03
C VAL A 58 -10.36 6.89 1.70
N LYS A 59 -10.25 7.68 2.79
CA LYS A 59 -9.00 7.78 3.57
C LYS A 59 -8.65 6.45 4.21
N ARG A 60 -9.61 5.77 4.84
CA ARG A 60 -9.40 4.44 5.44
C ARG A 60 -9.01 3.41 4.40
N LEU A 61 -9.69 3.39 3.25
CA LEU A 61 -9.37 2.50 2.14
C LEU A 61 -7.93 2.68 1.67
N ARG A 62 -7.50 3.92 1.42
CA ARG A 62 -6.12 4.22 1.00
C ARG A 62 -5.09 3.83 2.05
N ALA A 63 -5.43 3.96 3.33
CA ALA A 63 -4.56 3.55 4.43
C ALA A 63 -4.35 2.03 4.45
N LEU A 64 -5.44 1.25 4.39
CA LEU A 64 -5.37 -0.21 4.36
C LEU A 64 -4.67 -0.74 3.12
N MET A 65 -4.98 -0.19 1.94
CA MET A 65 -4.28 -0.55 0.71
C MET A 65 -2.77 -0.34 0.85
N ARG A 66 -2.34 0.79 1.44
CA ARG A 66 -0.91 1.07 1.66
C ARG A 66 -0.25 0.02 2.55
N ILE A 67 -0.95 -0.42 3.61
CA ILE A 67 -0.44 -1.47 4.52
C ILE A 67 -0.26 -2.78 3.74
N HIS A 68 -1.30 -3.24 3.04
CA HIS A 68 -1.22 -4.48 2.26
C HIS A 68 -0.17 -4.43 1.15
N ILE A 69 -0.05 -3.31 0.43
CA ILE A 69 0.99 -3.12 -0.59
C ILE A 69 2.38 -3.14 0.06
N SER A 70 2.54 -2.53 1.23
CA SER A 70 3.80 -2.56 1.97
C SER A 70 4.17 -3.99 2.38
N ASP A 71 3.21 -4.79 2.84
CA ASP A 71 3.43 -6.19 3.18
C ASP A 71 3.82 -7.06 1.98
N LEU A 72 3.40 -6.66 0.77
CA LEU A 72 3.75 -7.32 -0.49
C LEU A 72 5.07 -6.82 -1.10
N GLY A 73 5.80 -5.93 -0.43
CA GLY A 73 7.09 -5.42 -0.90
C GLY A 73 7.02 -4.12 -1.71
N GLY A 74 5.87 -3.44 -1.75
CA GLY A 74 5.68 -2.15 -2.40
C GLY A 74 5.01 -2.22 -3.78
N MET A 75 4.75 -1.05 -4.37
CA MET A 75 4.01 -0.95 -5.64
C MET A 75 4.74 -1.60 -6.83
N ASP A 76 6.08 -1.58 -6.81
CA ASP A 76 6.88 -2.16 -7.90
C ASP A 76 6.98 -3.69 -7.83
N ALA A 77 6.58 -4.29 -6.70
CA ALA A 77 6.64 -5.72 -6.44
C ALA A 77 5.33 -6.46 -6.75
N ILE A 78 4.24 -5.74 -7.07
CA ILE A 78 2.90 -6.32 -7.25
C ILE A 78 2.37 -6.15 -8.68
N SER A 79 1.68 -7.18 -9.16
CA SER A 79 0.95 -7.16 -10.43
C SER A 79 -0.35 -6.35 -10.33
N GLN A 80 -0.89 -5.94 -11.48
CA GLN A 80 -2.19 -5.24 -11.52
C GLN A 80 -3.34 -6.11 -10.98
N SER A 81 -3.27 -7.43 -11.16
CA SER A 81 -4.24 -8.36 -10.59
C SER A 81 -4.20 -8.36 -9.06
N GLU A 82 -3.01 -8.32 -8.48
CA GLU A 82 -2.83 -8.23 -7.02
C GLU A 82 -3.29 -6.88 -6.48
N VAL A 83 -3.11 -5.77 -7.22
CA VAL A 83 -3.67 -4.46 -6.85
C VAL A 83 -5.20 -4.52 -6.71
N LEU A 84 -5.88 -5.23 -7.62
CA LEU A 84 -7.33 -5.41 -7.54
C LEU A 84 -7.75 -6.26 -6.33
N LEU A 85 -6.98 -7.30 -6.01
CA LEU A 85 -7.21 -8.13 -4.82
C LEU A 85 -6.98 -7.33 -3.53
N VAL A 86 -5.91 -6.54 -3.46
CA VAL A 86 -5.63 -5.65 -2.32
C VAL A 86 -6.77 -4.65 -2.13
N ARG A 87 -7.29 -4.06 -3.21
CA ARG A 87 -8.43 -3.14 -3.13
C ARG A 87 -9.66 -3.84 -2.54
N ARG A 88 -9.98 -5.05 -3.02
CA ARG A 88 -11.11 -5.85 -2.52
C ARG A 88 -10.93 -6.24 -1.05
N ALA A 89 -9.73 -6.68 -0.67
CA ALA A 89 -9.39 -6.97 0.73
C ALA A 89 -9.60 -5.74 1.62
N SER A 90 -9.12 -4.58 1.18
CA SER A 90 -9.25 -3.33 1.91
C SER A 90 -10.73 -2.90 2.08
N VAL A 91 -11.57 -3.11 1.06
CA VAL A 91 -13.01 -2.86 1.17
C VAL A 91 -13.65 -3.81 2.19
N LEU A 92 -13.38 -5.12 2.12
CA LEU A 92 -13.93 -6.09 3.05
C LEU A 92 -13.49 -5.82 4.50
N ALA A 93 -12.24 -5.39 4.71
CA ALA A 93 -11.75 -5.01 6.03
C ALA A 93 -12.54 -3.82 6.61
N ILE A 94 -12.84 -2.79 5.81
CA ILE A 94 -13.68 -1.65 6.27
C ILE A 94 -15.09 -2.11 6.61
N GLU A 95 -15.68 -2.99 5.79
CA GLU A 95 -17.02 -3.50 6.11
C GLU A 95 -17.02 -4.36 7.37
N CYS A 96 -15.96 -5.14 7.63
CA CYS A 96 -15.77 -5.80 8.93
C CYS A 96 -15.71 -4.77 10.07
N GLU A 97 -14.89 -3.71 9.96
CA GLU A 97 -14.79 -2.65 10.98
C GLU A 97 -16.15 -2.00 11.29
N LYS A 98 -16.98 -1.78 10.27
CA LYS A 98 -18.34 -1.23 10.43
C LYS A 98 -19.27 -2.21 11.16
N LEU A 99 -19.22 -3.49 10.79
CA LEU A 99 -20.02 -4.53 11.44
C LEU A 99 -19.58 -4.78 12.89
N GLU A 100 -18.27 -4.74 13.16
CA GLU A 100 -17.69 -4.80 14.50
C GLU A 100 -18.17 -3.63 15.37
N SER A 101 -18.29 -2.43 14.79
CA SER A 101 -18.84 -1.27 15.49
C SER A 101 -20.29 -1.50 15.92
N LEU A 102 -21.13 -2.11 15.06
CA LEU A 102 -22.51 -2.46 15.40
C LEU A 102 -22.58 -3.55 16.47
N LEU A 103 -21.68 -4.56 16.40
CA LEU A 103 -21.58 -5.63 17.38
C LEU A 103 -21.15 -5.08 18.75
N ALA A 104 -20.14 -4.21 18.79
CA ALA A 104 -19.64 -3.59 20.02
C ALA A 104 -20.68 -2.70 20.70
N ASN A 105 -21.49 -1.99 19.91
CA ASN A 105 -22.57 -1.14 20.42
C ASN A 105 -23.81 -1.93 20.87
N GLY A 106 -23.83 -3.25 20.70
CA GLY A 106 -25.00 -4.09 21.03
C GLY A 106 -26.21 -3.85 20.12
N THR A 107 -26.04 -3.16 18.99
CA THR A 107 -27.12 -2.85 18.04
C THR A 107 -27.21 -3.86 16.88
N ALA A 108 -26.43 -4.94 16.95
CA ALA A 108 -26.36 -5.95 15.91
C ALA A 108 -27.47 -7.00 16.04
N ASP A 109 -28.23 -7.21 14.97
CA ASP A 109 -29.11 -8.38 14.79
C ASP A 109 -28.27 -9.61 14.34
N PRO A 110 -28.66 -10.86 14.62
CA PRO A 110 -28.07 -12.09 14.07
C PRO A 110 -27.60 -12.03 12.61
N LYS A 111 -28.33 -11.37 11.71
CA LYS A 111 -27.92 -11.20 10.31
C LYS A 111 -26.60 -10.42 10.15
N THR A 112 -26.31 -9.51 11.08
CA THR A 112 -25.05 -8.75 11.16
C THR A 112 -23.89 -9.69 11.44
N LEU A 113 -24.08 -10.63 12.37
CA LEU A 113 -23.07 -11.64 12.70
C LEU A 113 -22.81 -12.56 11.49
N ASP A 114 -23.87 -13.00 10.79
CA ASP A 114 -23.75 -13.80 9.57
C ASP A 114 -23.05 -13.04 8.43
N ALA A 115 -23.34 -11.76 8.27
CA ALA A 115 -22.68 -10.90 7.30
C ALA A 115 -21.19 -10.74 7.64
N TYR A 116 -20.87 -10.50 8.92
CA TYR A 116 -19.50 -10.37 9.41
C TYR A 116 -18.70 -11.65 9.17
N GLN A 117 -19.24 -12.81 9.55
CA GLN A 117 -18.57 -14.10 9.33
C GLN A 117 -18.28 -14.35 7.84
N ARG A 118 -19.23 -14.05 6.95
CA ARG A 118 -19.03 -14.20 5.50
C ARG A 118 -17.98 -13.23 4.94
N ALA A 119 -17.99 -11.98 5.40
CA ALA A 119 -16.99 -10.98 5.01
C ALA A 119 -15.59 -11.36 5.49
N ALA A 120 -15.45 -11.75 6.76
CA ALA A 120 -14.19 -12.18 7.36
C ALA A 120 -13.61 -13.43 6.67
N ASN A 121 -14.46 -14.42 6.34
CA ASN A 121 -14.03 -15.61 5.62
C ASN A 121 -13.56 -15.28 4.19
N SER A 122 -14.29 -14.41 3.49
CA SER A 122 -13.88 -13.90 2.17
C SER A 122 -12.56 -13.14 2.24
N LEU A 123 -12.38 -12.28 3.25
CA LEU A 123 -11.16 -11.53 3.50
C LEU A 123 -9.97 -12.46 3.71
N ARG A 124 -10.10 -13.48 4.58
CA ARG A 124 -9.05 -14.48 4.82
C ARG A 124 -8.60 -15.16 3.53
N ARG A 125 -9.54 -15.52 2.64
CA ARG A 125 -9.23 -16.17 1.36
C ARG A 125 -8.46 -15.25 0.42
N ILE A 126 -8.83 -13.97 0.35
CA ILE A 126 -8.11 -12.99 -0.47
C ILE A 126 -6.70 -12.76 0.06
N LEU A 127 -6.56 -12.58 1.38
CA LEU A 127 -5.23 -12.40 2.00
C LEU A 127 -4.33 -13.62 1.81
N ALA A 128 -4.89 -14.83 1.92
CA ALA A 128 -4.16 -16.07 1.63
C ALA A 128 -3.73 -16.16 0.16
N ALA A 129 -4.59 -15.75 -0.80
CA ALA A 129 -4.26 -15.71 -2.22
C ALA A 129 -3.14 -14.69 -2.54
N LEU A 130 -3.06 -13.60 -1.79
CA LEU A 130 -1.97 -12.64 -1.86
C LEU A 130 -0.68 -13.12 -1.18
N GLY A 131 -0.69 -14.28 -0.52
CA GLY A 131 0.45 -14.78 0.24
C GLY A 131 0.71 -14.00 1.55
N ILE A 132 -0.20 -13.12 1.96
CA ILE A 132 -0.09 -12.38 3.23
C ILE A 132 -0.42 -13.35 4.36
N LYS A 133 0.60 -13.66 5.17
CA LYS A 133 0.49 -14.56 6.32
C LYS A 133 0.45 -13.77 7.62
N ARG A 134 -0.28 -14.29 8.61
CA ARG A 134 -0.14 -13.85 10.00
C ARG A 134 1.31 -14.11 10.43
N ARG A 135 2.03 -13.06 10.80
CA ARG A 135 3.34 -13.19 11.46
C ARG A 135 3.07 -13.40 12.95
N ALA A 136 3.64 -14.45 13.54
CA ALA A 136 3.70 -14.53 14.99
C ALA A 136 4.61 -13.39 15.46
N GLU A 137 4.19 -12.66 16.50
CA GLU A 137 5.11 -11.74 17.15
C GLU A 137 6.19 -12.58 17.84
N ASP A 138 7.45 -12.14 17.76
CA ASP A 138 8.53 -12.72 18.56
C ASP A 138 8.22 -12.43 20.03
N MET A 139 7.57 -13.39 20.67
CA MET A 139 7.31 -13.34 22.10
C MET A 139 8.65 -13.50 22.81
N PRO A 140 9.05 -12.56 23.70
CA PRO A 140 10.23 -12.77 24.52
C PRO A 140 10.04 -14.05 25.34
N ASP A 141 11.09 -14.86 25.45
CA ASP A 141 11.09 -16.08 26.26
C ASP A 141 11.01 -15.67 27.74
N VAL A 142 9.79 -15.56 28.24
CA VAL A 142 9.47 -15.15 29.60
C VAL A 142 8.99 -16.38 30.35
N ALA A 143 9.71 -16.71 31.43
CA ALA A 143 9.48 -17.92 32.22
C ALA A 143 8.06 -17.99 32.80
N THR A 144 7.42 -16.85 33.07
CA THR A 144 6.04 -16.79 33.57
C THR A 144 5.23 -15.64 32.95
N PRO A 145 3.90 -15.79 32.81
CA PRO A 145 3.01 -14.71 32.32
C PRO A 145 3.05 -13.42 33.15
N LEU A 146 3.39 -13.49 34.44
CA LEU A 146 3.51 -12.31 35.32
C LEU A 146 4.73 -11.45 34.98
N ASP A 147 5.82 -12.06 34.52
CA ASP A 147 7.05 -11.35 34.15
C ASP A 147 6.86 -10.58 32.84
N TYR A 148 6.02 -11.09 31.93
CA TYR A 148 5.60 -10.37 30.72
C TYR A 148 4.80 -9.11 31.04
N ALA A 149 3.89 -9.15 32.02
CA ALA A 149 3.09 -8.00 32.39
C ALA A 149 3.93 -6.87 32.99
N ARG A 150 5.01 -7.21 33.71
CA ARG A 150 5.95 -6.25 34.31
C ARG A 150 6.87 -5.59 33.29
N SER A 151 7.22 -6.26 32.19
CA SER A 151 8.13 -5.72 31.17
C SER A 151 7.49 -4.68 30.25
N ARG A 152 6.15 -4.51 30.29
CA ARG A 152 5.38 -3.56 29.48
C ARG A 152 4.87 -2.32 30.24
N GLN A 153 5.11 -2.21 31.56
CA GLN A 153 4.81 -1.00 32.35
C GLN A 153 6.00 -0.04 32.34
#